data_AF-A0A329S4H7-F1
#
_entry.id   AF-A0A329S4H7-F1
#
_cell.length_a   1.000
_cell.length_b   1.000
_cell.length_c   1.000
_cell.angle_alpha   90.00
_cell.angle_beta   90.00
_cell.angle_gamma   90.00
#
_symmetry.space_group_name_H-M   'P 1'
#
loop_
_entity.id
_entity.type
_entity.pdbx_description
1 polymer ?
#
loop_
_entity_poly.entity_id
_entity_poly.type
_entity_poly.pdbx_seq_one_letter_code
_entity_poly.pdbx_strand_id
1 'polypeptide(L)'
;MLPGLPFLFLYELVRKVMQCQNIIKPLVAIAVIGNLVNLAAGYGLAYHTSLAFNGIAIARSLGNITLALLLVPYFMWQPQHLRQWWGHGWNIKAAVSYVNLFVQIGCPGMVMLAVEVWAFEILAILAGILPDSAVALSTHAVLMNVNIILYTAFYGIAVAASIRVGNCLGADQPKKAKMACFLALTITLGVSMVYGAAVQS
;
A
#
# COMPACT_ATOMS: atom_id res chain seq x y z
N MET A 1 3.99 -9.94 14.08
CA MET A 1 4.16 -9.39 12.71
C MET A 1 4.95 -10.31 11.78
N LEU A 2 6.11 -10.84 12.22
CA LEU A 2 6.98 -11.73 11.42
C LEU A 2 6.26 -12.90 10.69
N PRO A 3 5.35 -13.68 11.32
CA PRO A 3 4.72 -14.82 10.67
C PRO A 3 3.77 -14.43 9.52
N GLY A 4 3.19 -13.22 9.57
CA GLY A 4 2.24 -12.73 8.58
C GLY A 4 2.88 -12.07 7.36
N LEU A 5 4.20 -11.85 7.37
CA LEU A 5 4.91 -11.15 6.29
C LEU A 5 4.82 -11.86 4.93
N PRO A 6 5.03 -13.18 4.81
CA PRO A 6 4.93 -13.86 3.52
C PRO A 6 3.54 -13.72 2.88
N PHE A 7 2.50 -13.81 3.72
CA PHE A 7 1.10 -13.64 3.29
C PHE A 7 0.81 -12.20 2.84
N LEU A 8 1.37 -11.21 3.54
CA LEU A 8 1.26 -9.82 3.14
C LEU A 8 1.92 -9.56 1.78
N PHE A 9 3.13 -10.10 1.55
CA PHE A 9 3.80 -9.97 0.26
C PHE A 9 3.03 -10.64 -0.87
N LEU A 10 2.48 -11.82 -0.63
CA LEU A 10 1.62 -12.50 -1.59
C LEU A 10 0.38 -11.65 -1.92
N TYR A 11 -0.29 -11.12 -0.90
CA TYR A 11 -1.44 -10.23 -1.09
C TYR A 11 -1.06 -8.98 -1.87
N GLU A 12 0.04 -8.31 -1.54
CA GLU A 12 0.49 -7.11 -2.25
C GLU A 12 0.84 -7.39 -3.71
N LEU A 13 1.48 -8.53 -4.01
CA LEU A 13 1.76 -8.93 -5.38
C LEU A 13 0.47 -9.09 -6.19
N VAL A 14 -0.49 -9.85 -5.66
CA VAL A 14 -1.79 -10.07 -6.31
C VAL A 14 -2.58 -8.76 -6.44
N ARG A 15 -2.56 -7.95 -5.39
CA ARG A 15 -3.20 -6.63 -5.34
C ARG A 15 -2.68 -5.74 -6.46
N LYS A 16 -1.36 -5.68 -6.69
CA LYS A 16 -0.77 -4.88 -7.78
C LYS A 16 -1.24 -5.37 -9.15
N VAL A 17 -1.28 -6.68 -9.39
CA VAL A 17 -1.79 -7.26 -10.64
C VAL A 17 -3.25 -6.87 -10.88
N MET A 18 -4.10 -7.04 -9.85
CA MET A 18 -5.52 -6.70 -9.94
C MET A 18 -5.75 -5.19 -10.11
N GLN A 19 -4.95 -4.35 -9.45
CA GLN A 19 -5.00 -2.90 -9.61
C GLN A 19 -4.66 -2.48 -11.05
N CYS A 20 -3.62 -3.05 -11.66
CA CYS A 20 -3.28 -2.78 -13.06
C CYS A 20 -4.42 -3.14 -14.02
N GLN A 21 -5.21 -4.17 -13.70
CA GLN A 21 -6.39 -4.59 -14.45
C GLN A 21 -7.66 -3.78 -14.12
N ASN A 22 -7.57 -2.74 -13.27
CA ASN A 22 -8.70 -1.97 -12.74
C ASN A 22 -9.71 -2.77 -11.90
N ILE A 23 -9.30 -3.90 -11.32
CA ILE A 23 -10.14 -4.75 -10.46
C ILE A 23 -9.91 -4.36 -8.99
N ILE A 24 -10.56 -3.28 -8.55
CA ILE A 24 -10.28 -2.67 -7.22
C ILE A 24 -11.35 -2.99 -6.17
N LYS A 25 -12.62 -3.14 -6.58
CA LYS A 25 -13.75 -3.40 -5.67
C LYS A 25 -13.53 -4.59 -4.70
N PRO A 26 -13.10 -5.78 -5.15
CA PRO A 26 -12.86 -6.89 -4.24
C PRO A 26 -11.69 -6.63 -3.29
N LEU A 27 -10.64 -5.93 -3.74
CA LEU A 27 -9.51 -5.56 -2.89
C LEU A 27 -9.96 -4.63 -1.74
N VAL A 28 -10.88 -3.71 -2.00
CA VAL A 28 -11.46 -2.83 -0.97
C VAL A 28 -12.26 -3.65 0.03
N ALA A 29 -13.13 -4.57 -0.43
CA ALA A 29 -13.91 -5.43 0.47
C ALA A 29 -13.00 -6.30 1.36
N ILE A 30 -11.97 -6.93 0.78
CA ILE A 30 -10.97 -7.72 1.51
C ILE A 30 -10.24 -6.86 2.54
N ALA A 31 -9.82 -5.65 2.18
CA ALA A 31 -9.15 -4.72 3.09
C ALA A 31 -10.06 -4.30 4.25
N VAL A 32 -11.34 -4.04 4.01
CA VAL A 32 -12.32 -3.71 5.06
C VAL A 32 -12.48 -4.89 6.03
N ILE A 33 -12.70 -6.10 5.51
CA ILE A 33 -12.85 -7.31 6.34
C ILE A 33 -11.56 -7.57 7.14
N GLY A 34 -10.39 -7.46 6.50
CA GLY A 34 -9.10 -7.63 7.17
C GLY A 34 -8.88 -6.64 8.30
N ASN A 35 -9.30 -5.38 8.14
CA ASN A 35 -9.24 -4.38 9.20
C ASN A 35 -10.21 -4.69 10.35
N LEU A 36 -11.44 -5.15 10.06
CA LEU A 36 -12.39 -5.58 11.08
C LEU A 36 -11.86 -6.77 11.89
N VAL A 37 -11.27 -7.77 11.22
CA VAL A 37 -10.63 -8.91 11.89
C VAL A 37 -9.47 -8.44 12.76
N ASN A 38 -8.62 -7.55 12.25
CA ASN A 38 -7.50 -6.99 13.01
C ASN A 38 -8.00 -6.22 14.25
N LEU A 39 -9.08 -5.44 14.13
CA LEU A 39 -9.67 -4.70 15.25
C LEU A 39 -10.27 -5.64 16.30
N ALA A 40 -11.08 -6.61 15.87
CA ALA A 40 -11.73 -7.57 16.76
C ALA A 40 -10.70 -8.48 17.47
N ALA A 41 -9.74 -9.03 16.73
CA ALA A 41 -8.67 -9.84 17.29
C ALA A 41 -7.74 -9.00 18.19
N GLY A 42 -7.45 -7.76 17.80
CA GLY A 42 -6.63 -6.84 18.59
C GLY A 42 -7.28 -6.52 19.93
N TYR A 43 -8.57 -6.16 19.93
CA TYR A 43 -9.33 -5.91 21.14
C TYR A 43 -9.45 -7.17 22.01
N GLY A 44 -9.82 -8.30 21.41
CA GLY A 44 -9.97 -9.56 22.13
C GLY A 44 -8.68 -10.03 22.80
N LEU A 45 -7.57 -10.08 22.05
CA LEU A 45 -6.28 -10.56 22.56
C LEU A 45 -5.61 -9.60 23.54
N ALA A 46 -5.88 -8.29 23.41
CA ALA A 46 -5.30 -7.30 24.31
C ALA A 46 -6.04 -7.22 25.66
N TYR A 47 -7.37 -7.30 25.66
CA TYR A 47 -8.19 -7.07 26.87
C TYR A 47 -8.68 -8.36 27.55
N HIS A 48 -8.87 -9.46 26.83
CA HIS A 48 -9.40 -10.71 27.38
C HIS A 48 -8.35 -11.81 27.58
N THR A 49 -7.08 -11.57 27.23
CA THR A 49 -6.00 -12.55 27.38
C THR A 49 -4.80 -11.94 28.09
N SER A 50 -4.02 -12.75 28.80
CA SER A 50 -2.78 -12.33 29.47
C SER A 50 -1.67 -11.84 28.53
N LEU A 51 -1.89 -11.86 27.22
CA LEU A 51 -0.91 -11.48 26.20
C LEU A 51 -0.75 -9.96 26.03
N ALA A 52 -1.68 -9.13 26.54
CA ALA A 52 -1.61 -7.66 26.53
C ALA A 52 -1.07 -7.09 25.19
N PHE A 53 0.07 -6.40 25.22
CA PHE A 53 0.71 -5.80 24.03
C PHE A 53 1.13 -6.84 22.97
N ASN A 54 1.60 -8.02 23.38
CA ASN A 54 1.95 -9.10 22.44
C ASN A 54 0.71 -9.60 21.67
N GLY A 55 -0.48 -9.50 22.28
CA GLY A 55 -1.75 -9.81 21.62
C GLY A 55 -2.01 -8.95 20.39
N ILE A 56 -1.64 -7.66 20.44
CA ILE A 56 -1.77 -6.72 19.31
C ILE A 56 -0.86 -7.13 18.14
N ALA A 57 0.37 -7.55 18.43
CA ALA A 57 1.32 -8.00 17.42
C ALA A 57 0.89 -9.32 16.73
N ILE A 58 0.17 -10.18 17.46
CA ILE A 58 -0.44 -11.41 16.93
C ILE A 58 -1.67 -11.07 16.08
N ALA A 59 -2.57 -10.23 16.57
CA ALA A 59 -3.73 -9.74 15.83
C ALA A 59 -3.33 -9.13 14.47
N ARG A 60 -2.25 -8.35 14.46
CA ARG A 60 -1.70 -7.79 13.21
C ARG A 60 -1.22 -8.85 12.23
N SER A 61 -0.58 -9.91 12.72
CA SER A 61 -0.18 -11.05 11.89
C SER A 61 -1.41 -11.77 11.33
N LEU A 62 -2.44 -11.95 12.16
CA LEU A 62 -3.69 -12.59 11.76
C LEU A 62 -4.41 -11.79 10.68
N GLY A 63 -4.51 -10.46 10.82
CA GLY A 63 -5.08 -9.59 9.79
C GLY A 63 -4.36 -9.73 8.44
N ASN A 64 -3.02 -9.78 8.44
CA ASN A 64 -2.24 -10.00 7.21
C ASN A 64 -2.52 -11.36 6.57
N ILE A 65 -2.66 -12.41 7.37
CA ILE A 65 -3.01 -13.76 6.89
C ILE A 65 -4.43 -13.74 6.30
N THR A 66 -5.39 -13.09 6.97
CA THR A 66 -6.77 -12.95 6.50
C THR A 66 -6.83 -12.29 5.12
N LEU A 67 -6.03 -11.24 4.86
CA LEU A 67 -5.99 -10.58 3.55
C LEU A 67 -5.62 -11.58 2.43
N ALA A 68 -4.59 -12.40 2.65
CA ALA A 68 -4.17 -13.40 1.68
C ALA A 68 -5.19 -14.53 1.53
N LEU A 69 -5.78 -15.01 2.64
CA LEU A 69 -6.77 -16.07 2.62
C LEU A 69 -8.05 -15.66 1.90
N LEU A 70 -8.50 -14.41 2.04
CA LEU A 70 -9.71 -13.92 1.36
C LEU A 70 -9.55 -13.77 -0.16
N LEU A 71 -8.33 -13.77 -0.70
CA LEU A 71 -8.11 -13.83 -2.14
C LEU A 71 -8.49 -15.21 -2.73
N VAL A 72 -8.34 -16.29 -1.96
CA VAL A 72 -8.66 -17.66 -2.40
C VAL A 72 -10.14 -17.82 -2.79
N PRO A 73 -11.13 -17.54 -1.92
CA PRO A 73 -12.54 -17.67 -2.29
C PRO A 73 -12.95 -16.68 -3.39
N TYR A 74 -12.30 -15.50 -3.47
CA TYR A 74 -12.53 -14.57 -4.57
C TYR A 74 -12.18 -15.18 -5.94
N PHE A 75 -11.00 -15.80 -6.06
CA PHE A 75 -10.60 -16.48 -7.30
C PHE A 75 -11.37 -17.76 -7.57
N MET A 76 -11.88 -18.45 -6.54
CA MET A 76 -12.81 -19.57 -6.73
C MET A 76 -14.14 -19.13 -7.34
N TRP A 77 -14.66 -17.97 -6.92
CA TRP A 77 -15.90 -17.42 -7.50
C TRP A 77 -15.67 -16.80 -8.89
N GLN A 78 -14.55 -16.11 -9.09
CA GLN A 78 -14.22 -15.45 -10.35
C GLN A 78 -12.93 -16.00 -10.97
N PRO A 79 -12.93 -17.27 -11.42
CA PRO A 79 -11.73 -17.92 -11.94
C PRO A 79 -11.23 -17.29 -13.24
N GLN A 80 -12.11 -16.58 -13.96
CA GLN A 80 -11.77 -15.89 -15.21
C GLN A 80 -10.66 -14.86 -15.01
N HIS A 81 -10.71 -14.10 -13.90
CA HIS A 81 -9.68 -13.09 -13.61
C HIS A 81 -8.32 -13.71 -13.33
N LEU A 82 -8.27 -14.86 -12.64
CA LEU A 82 -7.01 -15.59 -12.44
C LEU A 82 -6.50 -16.17 -13.76
N ARG A 83 -7.39 -16.73 -14.57
CA ARG A 83 -7.04 -17.41 -15.83
C ARG A 83 -6.47 -16.46 -16.89
N GLN A 84 -6.83 -15.18 -16.87
CA GLN A 84 -6.32 -14.18 -17.81
C GLN A 84 -4.79 -13.98 -17.73
N TRP A 85 -4.20 -14.01 -16.53
CA TRP A 85 -2.76 -13.76 -16.35
C TRP A 85 -2.00 -14.97 -15.81
N TRP A 86 -2.67 -15.92 -15.16
CA TRP A 86 -2.08 -17.14 -14.59
C TRP A 86 -2.53 -18.43 -15.28
N GLY A 87 -3.34 -18.35 -16.34
CA GLY A 87 -3.96 -19.52 -16.99
C GLY A 87 -2.99 -20.48 -17.67
N HIS A 88 -1.76 -20.05 -18.00
CA HIS A 88 -0.73 -20.86 -18.66
C HIS A 88 0.20 -21.58 -17.66
N GLY A 89 -0.06 -21.47 -16.36
CA GLY A 89 0.76 -22.06 -15.31
C GLY A 89 2.10 -21.34 -15.12
N TRP A 90 3.01 -21.97 -14.38
CA TRP A 90 4.32 -21.41 -14.06
C TRP A 90 5.29 -21.52 -15.24
N ASN A 91 5.66 -20.38 -15.83
CA ASN A 91 6.74 -20.31 -16.81
C ASN A 91 7.97 -19.61 -16.21
N ILE A 92 8.81 -20.38 -15.52
CA ILE A 92 10.00 -19.86 -14.82
C ILE A 92 11.00 -19.25 -15.80
N LYS A 93 11.16 -19.84 -17.00
CA LYS A 93 12.09 -19.33 -18.02
C LYS A 93 11.69 -17.92 -18.49
N ALA A 94 10.40 -17.72 -18.77
CA ALA A 94 9.88 -16.41 -19.11
C ALA A 94 10.02 -15.43 -17.94
N ALA A 95 9.68 -15.85 -16.72
CA ALA A 95 9.79 -15.01 -15.53
C ALA A 95 11.23 -14.49 -15.33
N VAL A 96 12.24 -15.38 -15.41
CA VAL A 96 13.65 -15.02 -15.27
C VAL A 96 14.09 -14.02 -16.34
N SER A 97 13.59 -14.14 -17.58
CA SER A 97 13.93 -13.20 -18.66
C SER A 97 13.48 -11.76 -18.39
N TYR A 98 12.37 -11.57 -17.66
CA TYR A 98 11.82 -10.26 -17.32
C TYR A 98 12.33 -9.70 -15.99
N VAL A 99 13.09 -10.47 -15.21
CA VAL A 99 13.62 -10.00 -13.91
C VAL A 99 14.48 -8.77 -14.07
N ASN A 100 15.36 -8.73 -15.07
CA ASN A 100 16.24 -7.57 -15.29
C ASN A 100 15.43 -6.30 -15.57
N LEU A 101 14.43 -6.40 -16.44
CA LEU A 101 13.52 -5.29 -16.75
C LEU A 101 12.72 -4.85 -15.51
N PHE A 102 12.21 -5.81 -14.73
CA PHE A 102 11.50 -5.54 -13.49
C PHE A 102 12.37 -4.77 -12.49
N VAL A 103 13.62 -5.20 -12.29
CA VAL A 103 14.57 -4.53 -11.39
C VAL A 103 14.93 -3.14 -11.92
N GLN A 104 15.15 -2.98 -13.21
CA GLN A 104 15.50 -1.70 -13.81
C GLN A 104 14.40 -0.64 -13.63
N ILE A 105 13.12 -1.05 -13.72
CA ILE A 105 11.98 -0.15 -13.54
C ILE A 105 11.61 0.02 -12.06
N GLY A 106 11.68 -1.05 -11.28
CA GLY A 106 11.27 -1.07 -9.88
C GLY A 106 12.29 -0.46 -8.92
N CYS A 107 13.58 -0.64 -9.17
CA CYS A 107 14.64 -0.18 -8.27
C CYS A 107 14.63 1.34 -8.06
N PRO A 108 14.50 2.20 -9.10
CA PRO A 108 14.42 3.64 -8.89
C PRO A 108 13.23 4.05 -8.00
N GLY A 109 12.06 3.43 -8.22
CA GLY A 109 10.87 3.70 -7.41
C GLY A 109 11.02 3.21 -5.95
N MET A 110 11.68 2.06 -5.76
CA MET A 110 12.03 1.55 -4.44
C MET A 110 12.98 2.49 -3.70
N VAL A 111 14.05 2.96 -4.36
CA VAL A 111 15.02 3.88 -3.76
C VAL A 111 14.36 5.22 -3.40
N MET A 112 13.52 5.76 -4.28
CA MET A 112 12.76 6.98 -4.02
C MET A 112 11.93 6.87 -2.73
N LEU A 113 11.16 5.79 -2.58
CA LEU A 113 10.34 5.57 -1.38
C LEU A 113 11.19 5.26 -0.15
N ALA A 114 12.29 4.52 -0.30
CA ALA A 114 13.19 4.19 0.81
C ALA A 114 13.85 5.45 1.37
N VAL A 115 14.32 6.35 0.50
CA VAL A 115 14.91 7.64 0.91
C VAL A 115 13.89 8.51 1.63
N GLU A 116 12.64 8.56 1.16
CA GLU A 116 11.55 9.28 1.83
C GLU A 116 11.32 8.74 3.25
N VAL A 117 11.19 7.42 3.41
CA VAL A 117 10.98 6.80 4.73
C VAL A 117 12.20 6.99 5.64
N TRP A 118 13.41 6.79 5.13
CA TRP A 118 14.63 6.97 5.91
C TRP A 118 14.82 8.40 6.37
N ALA A 119 14.41 9.41 5.60
CA ALA A 119 14.44 10.79 6.04
C ALA A 119 13.60 11.00 7.30
N PHE A 120 12.39 10.42 7.37
CA PHE A 120 11.54 10.49 8.55
C PHE A 120 12.10 9.69 9.75
N GLU A 121 12.74 8.55 9.51
CA GLU A 121 13.44 7.79 10.56
C GLU A 121 14.64 8.56 11.13
N ILE A 122 15.41 9.25 10.28
CA ILE A 122 16.50 10.12 10.72
C ILE A 122 15.96 11.25 11.60
N LEU A 123 14.85 11.88 11.21
CA LEU A 123 14.20 12.90 12.04
C LEU A 123 13.73 12.34 13.40
N ALA A 124 13.21 11.11 13.43
CA ALA A 124 12.84 10.43 14.68
C ALA A 124 14.06 10.19 15.59
N ILE A 125 15.19 9.74 15.02
CA ILE A 125 16.44 9.54 15.74
C ILE A 125 16.96 10.87 16.31
N LEU A 126 16.95 11.94 15.52
CA LEU A 126 17.36 13.27 15.96
C LEU A 126 16.47 13.80 17.09
N ALA A 127 15.16 13.60 16.99
CA ALA A 127 14.22 13.94 18.07
C ALA A 127 14.52 13.16 19.36
N GLY A 128 15.01 11.93 19.27
CA GLY A 128 15.42 11.11 20.41
C GLY A 128 16.70 11.58 21.11
N ILE A 129 17.56 12.35 20.43
CA ILE A 129 18.84 12.85 20.97
C ILE A 129 18.67 14.22 21.65
N LEU A 130 17.55 14.91 21.43
CA LEU A 130 17.29 16.22 22.04
C LEU A 130 17.18 16.15 23.57
N PRO A 131 17.49 17.24 24.30
CA PRO A 131 17.38 17.30 25.77
C PRO A 131 15.97 16.94 26.27
N ASP A 132 14.93 17.38 25.55
CA ASP A 132 13.52 17.05 25.82
C ASP A 132 13.01 15.93 24.89
N SER A 133 13.75 14.83 24.81
CA SER A 133 13.50 13.72 23.86
C SER A 133 12.07 13.15 23.93
N ALA A 134 11.47 13.06 25.12
CA ALA A 134 10.10 12.58 25.28
C ALA A 134 9.06 13.49 24.60
N VAL A 135 9.21 14.81 24.72
CA VAL A 135 8.30 15.78 24.11
C VAL A 135 8.54 15.86 22.60
N ALA A 136 9.80 15.89 22.19
CA ALA A 136 10.19 15.93 20.77
C ALA A 136 9.70 14.68 20.02
N LEU A 137 9.90 13.48 20.59
CA LEU A 137 9.48 12.23 19.97
C LEU A 137 7.95 12.09 19.92
N SER A 138 7.25 12.51 20.98
CA SER A 138 5.79 12.51 21.00
C SER A 138 5.22 13.46 19.94
N THR A 139 5.79 14.66 19.81
CA THR A 139 5.40 15.65 18.79
C THR A 139 5.66 15.12 17.39
N HIS A 140 6.82 14.52 17.16
CA HIS A 140 7.17 13.87 15.90
C HIS A 140 6.19 12.75 15.55
N ALA A 141 5.80 11.91 16.52
CA ALA A 141 4.84 10.83 16.31
C ALA A 141 3.46 11.36 15.89
N VAL A 142 2.97 12.44 16.53
CA VAL A 142 1.70 13.08 16.13
C VAL A 142 1.82 13.66 14.71
N LEU A 143 2.91 14.36 14.41
CA LEU A 143 3.18 14.92 13.09
C LEU A 143 3.19 13.83 12.01
N MET A 144 3.84 12.69 12.27
CA MET A 144 3.86 11.55 11.35
C MET A 144 2.47 11.00 11.08
N ASN A 145 1.63 10.86 12.10
CA ASN A 145 0.25 10.40 11.92
C ASN A 145 -0.56 11.35 11.03
N VAL A 146 -0.45 12.66 11.26
CA VAL A 146 -1.11 13.67 10.42
C VAL A 146 -0.59 13.61 8.98
N ASN A 147 0.74 13.51 8.81
CA ASN A 147 1.36 13.39 7.50
C ASN A 147 0.89 12.15 6.73
N ILE A 148 0.78 10.99 7.39
CA ILE A 148 0.31 9.74 6.76
C ILE A 148 -1.13 9.89 6.26
N ILE A 149 -2.01 10.54 7.03
CA ILE A 149 -3.41 10.78 6.63
C ILE A 149 -3.46 11.61 5.34
N LEU A 150 -2.70 12.71 5.29
CA LEU A 150 -2.63 13.58 4.10
C LEU A 150 -1.98 12.84 2.91
N TYR A 151 -0.86 12.18 3.16
CA TYR A 151 -0.10 11.44 2.15
C TYR A 151 -0.95 10.34 1.50
N THR A 152 -1.81 9.65 2.26
CA THR A 152 -2.63 8.54 1.73
C THR A 152 -3.57 9.00 0.60
N ALA A 153 -4.10 10.22 0.66
CA ALA A 153 -4.93 10.78 -0.41
C ALA A 153 -4.11 10.97 -1.70
N PHE A 154 -2.95 11.60 -1.59
CA PHE A 154 -2.04 11.83 -2.72
C PHE A 154 -1.48 10.52 -3.29
N TYR A 155 -1.12 9.58 -2.42
CA TYR A 155 -0.64 8.26 -2.81
C TYR A 155 -1.68 7.49 -3.63
N GLY A 156 -2.96 7.55 -3.25
CA GLY A 156 -4.05 6.95 -4.02
C GLY A 156 -4.17 7.53 -5.43
N ILE A 157 -4.09 8.86 -5.57
CA ILE A 157 -4.10 9.54 -6.87
C ILE A 157 -2.87 9.14 -7.70
N ALA A 158 -1.69 9.12 -7.10
CA ALA A 158 -0.45 8.73 -7.76
C ALA A 158 -0.52 7.30 -8.31
N VAL A 159 -0.97 6.33 -7.50
CA VAL A 159 -1.14 4.94 -7.92
C VAL A 159 -2.14 4.83 -9.08
N ALA A 160 -3.28 5.51 -8.99
CA ALA A 160 -4.29 5.51 -10.05
C ALA A 160 -3.76 6.12 -11.36
N ALA A 161 -2.98 7.21 -11.25
CA ALA A 161 -2.33 7.86 -12.37
C ALA A 161 -1.31 6.93 -13.04
N SER A 162 -0.42 6.30 -12.27
CA SER A 162 0.58 5.35 -12.78
C SER A 162 -0.07 4.18 -13.52
N ILE A 163 -1.15 3.61 -12.98
CA ILE A 163 -1.90 2.54 -13.64
C ILE A 163 -2.50 3.02 -14.96
N ARG A 164 -3.17 4.19 -14.98
CA ARG A 164 -3.79 4.70 -16.21
C ARG A 164 -2.76 5.07 -17.28
N VAL A 165 -1.67 5.73 -16.90
CA VAL A 165 -0.58 6.08 -17.81
C VAL A 165 0.06 4.82 -18.37
N GLY A 166 0.40 3.84 -17.51
CA GLY A 166 0.97 2.56 -17.92
C GLY A 166 0.07 1.80 -18.89
N ASN A 167 -1.24 1.70 -18.58
CA ASN A 167 -2.21 1.05 -19.46
C ASN A 167 -2.37 1.78 -20.81
N CYS A 168 -2.38 3.11 -20.82
CA CYS A 168 -2.48 3.88 -22.07
C CYS A 168 -1.22 3.75 -22.93
N LEU A 169 -0.04 3.76 -22.33
CA LEU A 169 1.22 3.57 -23.05
C LEU A 169 1.32 2.13 -23.60
N GLY A 170 0.92 1.13 -22.81
CA GLY A 170 0.88 -0.27 -23.27
C GLY A 170 -0.13 -0.53 -24.38
N ALA A 171 -1.17 0.30 -24.50
CA ALA A 171 -2.16 0.25 -25.58
C ALA A 171 -1.81 1.15 -26.78
N ASP A 172 -0.58 1.65 -26.86
CA ASP A 172 -0.08 2.58 -27.89
C ASP A 172 -0.92 3.85 -28.05
N GLN A 173 -1.38 4.42 -26.93
CA GLN A 173 -2.23 5.62 -26.87
C GLN A 173 -1.55 6.77 -26.11
N PRO A 174 -0.47 7.37 -26.64
CA PRO A 174 0.31 8.40 -25.94
C PRO A 174 -0.49 9.66 -25.65
N LYS A 175 -1.46 10.03 -26.50
CA LYS A 175 -2.36 11.17 -26.26
C LYS A 175 -3.20 10.96 -24.98
N LYS A 176 -3.74 9.75 -24.79
CA LYS A 176 -4.53 9.42 -23.59
C LYS A 176 -3.64 9.32 -22.35
N ALA A 177 -2.41 8.82 -22.50
CA ALA A 177 -1.43 8.80 -21.42
C ALA A 177 -1.09 10.23 -20.93
N LYS A 178 -0.85 11.16 -21.85
CA LYS A 178 -0.61 12.58 -21.52
C LYS A 178 -1.81 13.22 -20.82
N MET A 179 -3.02 12.95 -21.30
CA MET A 179 -4.26 13.43 -20.68
C MET A 179 -4.43 12.86 -19.27
N ALA A 180 -4.16 11.57 -19.05
CA ALA A 180 -4.22 10.95 -17.72
C ALA A 180 -3.22 11.59 -16.75
N CYS A 181 -2.01 11.88 -17.21
CA CYS A 181 -1.00 12.60 -16.41
C CYS A 181 -1.48 14.02 -16.04
N PHE A 182 -1.99 14.78 -17.01
CA PHE A 182 -2.49 16.13 -16.75
C PHE A 182 -3.69 16.14 -15.78
N LEU A 183 -4.63 15.20 -15.95
CA LEU A 183 -5.76 15.04 -15.03
C LEU A 183 -5.29 14.68 -13.62
N ALA A 184 -4.31 13.79 -13.48
CA ALA A 184 -3.77 13.45 -12.17
C ALA A 184 -3.11 14.67 -11.50
N LEU A 185 -2.32 15.46 -12.23
CA LEU A 185 -1.68 16.66 -11.71
C LEU A 185 -2.71 17.71 -11.29
N THR A 186 -3.74 17.95 -12.11
CA THR A 186 -4.79 18.92 -11.79
C THR A 186 -5.61 18.51 -10.58
N ILE A 187 -5.96 17.23 -10.44
CA ILE A 187 -6.63 16.70 -9.25
C ILE A 187 -5.75 16.86 -8.01
N THR A 188 -4.47 16.47 -8.11
CA THR A 188 -3.50 16.63 -7.02
C THR A 188 -3.40 18.09 -6.58
N LEU A 189 -3.24 19.03 -7.52
CA LEU A 189 -3.18 20.46 -7.21
C LEU A 189 -4.47 20.96 -6.54
N GLY A 190 -5.63 20.55 -7.04
CA GLY A 190 -6.92 20.90 -6.43
C GLY A 190 -7.04 20.40 -4.99
N VAL A 191 -6.68 19.13 -4.75
CA VAL A 191 -6.67 18.54 -3.41
C VAL A 191 -5.67 19.26 -2.49
N SER A 192 -4.48 19.59 -2.98
CA SER A 192 -3.49 20.37 -2.22
C SER A 192 -4.01 21.76 -1.83
N MET A 193 -4.72 22.45 -2.73
CA MET A 193 -5.31 23.75 -2.43
C MET A 193 -6.39 23.65 -1.34
N VAL A 194 -7.25 22.63 -1.40
CA VAL A 194 -8.28 22.39 -0.37
C VAL A 194 -7.65 22.15 0.99
N TYR A 195 -6.61 21.32 1.06
CA TYR A 195 -5.88 21.11 2.31
C TYR A 195 -5.20 22.39 2.81
N GLY A 196 -4.57 23.15 1.92
CA GLY A 196 -3.93 24.42 2.27
C GLY A 196 -4.92 25.44 2.83
N ALA A 197 -6.12 25.54 2.24
CA ALA A 197 -7.18 26.42 2.72
C ALA A 197 -7.74 25.97 4.09
N ALA A 198 -7.91 24.67 4.29
CA ALA A 198 -8.42 24.11 5.54
C ALA A 198 -7.43 24.25 6.73
N VAL A 199 -6.13 24.38 6.46
CA VAL A 199 -5.11 24.62 7.49
C VAL A 199 -5.05 26.10 7.92
N GLN A 200 -5.53 27.02 7.07
CA GLN A 200 -5.55 28.47 7.35
C GLN A 200 -6.82 28.96 8.05
N SER A 201 -7.90 28.15 8.04
CA SER A 201 -9.19 28.43 8.70
C SER A 201 -9.25 27.89 10.13
#